data_AF-A0A932S1P8-F1
#
_entry.id   AF-A0A932S1P8-F1
#
_cell.length_a   1.000
_cell.length_b   1.000
_cell.length_c   1.000
_cell.angle_alpha   90.00
_cell.angle_beta   90.00
_cell.angle_gamma   90.00
#
_symmetry.space_group_name_H-M   'P 1'
#
loop_
_entity.id
_entity.type
_entity.pdbx_description
1 polymer ?
#
loop_
_entity_poly.entity_id
_entity_poly.type
_entity_poly.pdbx_seq_one_letter_code
_entity_poly.pdbx_strand_id
1 'polypeptide(L)'
;MLNKGDEQKQEVTTGGVAYQAGRDIVNNGLTYTEVREVVLDVFRFNFLQLAGEAKEVARQRAEEITDKFLKKLSDENLAGLAQAQSPDFQYGLFSVQRDYARTADANLGDLLVDLLVDRTKHPDRDMVQIVLNECLTVAPKLTDEQLSALAVIFFFKYCNSSGMFSFEQLGVQLDKFVAPFVHTLPSGMAAYQHLEFAGCGTMQITSSSLEDIFWTRFQGLFDKGVDLSELSGATFFFNPSQQLTGRCLLDPTKIQVRAQNITELEKLFLEHRISSDDQLRLRQAFGKNRLTSPEIKAKCVEVRSYMEKLFSAWSNTSLNNFTLTSVGIGLAHANIKRLTGEFADLSIWVN
;
A
#
# COMPACT_ATOMS: atom_id res chain seq x y z
N MET A 1 56.12 46.21 -3.22
CA MET A 1 54.75 45.83 -3.63
C MET A 1 54.52 44.40 -3.20
N LEU A 2 53.60 44.17 -2.25
CA LEU A 2 53.18 42.83 -1.82
C LEU A 2 51.95 42.46 -2.66
N ASN A 3 52.08 41.41 -3.49
CA ASN A 3 50.99 40.91 -4.32
C ASN A 3 50.06 40.08 -3.44
N LYS A 4 48.84 40.57 -3.18
CA LYS A 4 47.78 39.83 -2.51
C LYS A 4 47.25 38.78 -3.49
N GLY A 5 47.37 37.50 -3.15
CA GLY A 5 46.69 36.42 -3.87
C GLY A 5 45.18 36.60 -3.77
N ASP A 6 44.47 36.24 -4.85
CA ASP A 6 43.03 36.43 -5.04
C ASP A 6 42.21 35.86 -3.87
N GLU A 7 41.77 36.74 -2.97
CA GLU A 7 40.77 36.42 -1.95
C GLU A 7 39.39 36.40 -2.62
N GLN A 8 38.95 35.23 -3.07
CA GLN A 8 37.54 35.02 -3.43
C GLN A 8 36.68 35.06 -2.16
N LYS A 9 35.85 36.09 -2.03
CA LYS A 9 34.80 36.17 -1.01
C LYS A 9 33.45 35.85 -1.63
N GLN A 10 32.73 34.90 -1.04
CA GLN A 10 31.36 34.54 -1.43
C GLN A 10 30.45 34.65 -0.21
N GLU A 11 29.37 35.40 -0.33
CA GLU A 11 28.30 35.47 0.68
C GLU A 11 27.16 34.53 0.27
N VAL A 12 26.74 33.68 1.20
CA VAL A 12 25.68 32.69 0.99
C VAL A 12 24.50 33.04 1.90
N THR A 13 23.33 33.28 1.31
CA THR A 13 22.08 33.45 2.04
C THR A 13 21.51 32.11 2.51
N THR A 14 20.64 32.17 3.52
CA THR A 14 20.11 31.00 4.22
C THR A 14 19.49 29.97 3.25
N GLY A 15 20.08 28.76 3.20
CA GLY A 15 19.67 27.66 2.31
C GLY A 15 20.57 27.45 1.08
N GLY A 16 21.51 28.36 0.80
CA GLY A 16 22.48 28.19 -0.27
C GLY A 16 23.64 27.26 0.10
N VAL A 17 24.16 26.53 -0.90
CA VAL A 17 25.43 25.78 -0.80
C VAL A 17 26.44 26.50 -1.69
N ALA A 18 27.57 26.95 -1.11
CA ALA A 18 28.67 27.51 -1.89
C ALA A 18 29.61 26.39 -2.34
N TYR A 19 29.82 26.31 -3.65
CA TYR A 19 30.85 25.49 -4.26
C TYR A 19 31.99 26.39 -4.72
N GLN A 20 33.18 26.20 -4.17
CA GLN A 20 34.38 26.95 -4.54
C GLN A 20 35.40 25.98 -5.13
N ALA A 21 35.67 26.10 -6.43
CA ALA A 21 36.63 25.26 -7.14
C ALA A 21 37.57 26.14 -7.99
N GLY A 22 38.85 25.75 -8.07
CA GLY A 22 39.87 26.43 -8.89
C GLY A 22 39.82 26.07 -10.39
N ARG A 23 38.81 25.31 -10.84
CA ARG A 23 38.48 24.92 -12.23
C ARG A 23 36.96 24.67 -12.37
N ASP A 24 36.50 24.29 -13.56
CA ASP A 24 35.09 23.99 -13.87
C ASP A 24 34.44 23.05 -12.85
N ILE A 25 33.30 23.49 -12.32
CA ILE A 25 32.37 22.65 -11.58
C ILE A 25 31.52 21.92 -12.62
N VAL A 26 31.89 20.69 -12.96
CA VAL A 26 31.06 19.85 -13.83
C VAL A 26 29.97 19.21 -12.98
N ASN A 27 28.75 19.74 -13.07
CA ASN A 27 27.58 19.11 -12.47
C ASN A 27 27.16 17.93 -13.37
N ASN A 28 27.59 16.71 -13.02
CA ASN A 28 27.46 15.50 -13.85
C ASN A 28 26.03 14.91 -13.93
N GLY A 29 24.98 15.67 -13.59
CA GLY A 29 23.59 15.21 -13.62
C GLY A 29 22.75 16.00 -14.63
N LEU A 30 21.82 15.32 -15.32
CA LEU A 30 20.85 16.01 -16.17
C LEU A 30 19.99 16.97 -15.35
N THR A 31 19.82 18.18 -15.84
CA THR A 31 18.89 19.17 -15.30
C THR A 31 17.44 18.76 -15.61
N TYR A 32 16.49 19.31 -14.85
CA TYR A 32 15.06 19.11 -15.10
C TYR A 32 14.68 19.39 -16.56
N THR A 33 15.18 20.49 -17.13
CA THR A 33 14.90 20.89 -18.51
C THR A 33 15.43 19.89 -19.52
N GLU A 34 16.66 19.41 -19.33
CA GLU A 34 17.26 18.40 -20.21
C GLU A 34 16.50 17.07 -20.12
N VAL A 35 16.13 16.61 -18.92
CA VAL A 35 15.33 15.39 -18.74
C VAL A 35 13.97 15.53 -19.43
N ARG A 36 13.32 16.69 -19.30
CA ARG A 36 12.03 16.94 -19.96
C ARG A 36 12.12 16.82 -21.47
N GLU A 37 13.17 17.36 -22.08
CA GLU A 37 13.38 17.24 -23.52
C GLU A 37 13.59 15.79 -23.94
N VAL A 38 14.44 15.04 -23.22
CA VAL A 38 14.66 13.60 -23.46
C VAL A 38 13.35 12.82 -23.37
N VAL A 39 12.56 13.06 -22.32
CA VAL A 39 11.27 12.38 -22.09
C VAL A 39 10.27 12.63 -23.23
N LEU A 40 10.20 13.86 -23.75
CA LEU A 40 9.31 14.19 -24.87
C LEU A 40 9.83 13.61 -26.18
N ASP A 41 11.14 13.57 -26.39
CA ASP A 41 11.75 12.95 -27.56
C ASP A 41 11.49 11.44 -27.63
N VAL A 42 11.58 10.75 -26.48
CA VAL A 42 11.21 9.33 -26.38
C VAL A 42 9.79 9.11 -26.88
N PHE A 43 8.82 9.94 -26.48
CA PHE A 43 7.46 9.85 -27.01
C PHE A 43 7.41 10.13 -28.52
N ARG A 44 7.97 11.26 -28.96
CA ARG A 44 7.89 11.73 -30.35
C ARG A 44 8.46 10.72 -31.35
N PHE A 45 9.57 10.08 -31.01
CA PHE A 45 10.26 9.15 -31.92
C PHE A 45 9.68 7.73 -31.93
N ASN A 46 8.92 7.34 -30.89
CA ASN A 46 8.42 5.96 -30.75
C ASN A 46 6.90 5.84 -30.89
N PHE A 47 6.15 6.94 -30.77
CA PHE A 47 4.68 6.88 -30.84
C PHE A 47 4.15 6.75 -32.27
N LEU A 48 2.92 6.22 -32.40
CA LEU A 48 2.25 6.07 -33.69
C LEU A 48 2.05 7.44 -34.36
N GLN A 49 2.32 7.53 -35.66
CA GLN A 49 1.97 8.71 -36.45
C GLN A 49 0.45 8.81 -36.61
N LEU A 50 -0.18 9.54 -35.70
CA LEU A 50 -1.59 9.89 -35.79
C LEU A 50 -1.81 11.05 -36.78
N ALA A 51 -3.03 11.15 -37.33
CA ALA A 51 -3.42 12.18 -38.28
C ALA A 51 -4.48 13.13 -37.69
N GLY A 52 -4.49 14.37 -38.18
CA GLY A 52 -5.48 15.39 -37.79
C GLY A 52 -5.46 15.70 -36.30
N GLU A 53 -6.63 15.96 -35.73
CA GLU A 53 -6.83 16.34 -34.33
C GLU A 53 -6.31 15.27 -33.34
N ALA A 54 -6.37 13.99 -33.70
CA ALA A 54 -5.90 12.91 -32.84
C ALA A 54 -4.40 13.01 -32.52
N LYS A 55 -3.60 13.55 -33.44
CA LYS A 55 -2.17 13.81 -33.22
C LYS A 55 -1.95 14.87 -32.14
N GLU A 56 -2.67 15.98 -32.24
CA GLU A 56 -2.53 17.08 -31.27
C GLU A 56 -3.04 16.68 -29.89
N VAL A 57 -4.15 15.93 -29.83
CA VAL A 57 -4.68 15.39 -28.57
C VAL A 57 -3.67 14.44 -27.91
N ALA A 58 -3.07 13.52 -28.66
CA ALA A 58 -2.06 12.60 -28.11
C ALA A 58 -0.82 13.35 -27.63
N ARG A 59 -0.35 14.35 -28.39
CA ARG A 59 0.80 15.21 -27.99
C ARG A 59 0.52 15.94 -26.69
N GLN A 60 -0.65 16.59 -26.58
CA GLN A 60 -1.02 17.33 -25.39
C GLN A 60 -1.08 16.44 -24.14
N ARG A 61 -1.67 15.24 -24.28
CA ARG A 61 -1.74 14.26 -23.18
C ARG A 61 -0.37 13.71 -22.78
N ALA A 62 0.53 13.49 -23.75
CA ALA A 62 1.90 13.08 -23.46
C ALA A 62 2.68 14.17 -22.72
N GLU A 63 2.51 15.44 -23.09
CA GLU A 63 3.09 16.58 -22.35
C GLU A 63 2.51 16.66 -20.93
N GLU A 64 1.20 16.51 -20.77
CA GLU A 64 0.54 16.53 -19.45
C GLU A 64 1.10 15.46 -18.51
N ILE A 65 1.16 14.20 -18.95
CA ILE A 65 1.61 13.10 -18.09
C ILE A 65 3.11 13.21 -17.80
N THR A 66 3.90 13.72 -18.75
CA THR A 66 5.32 14.04 -18.54
C THR A 66 5.49 15.09 -17.46
N ASP A 67 4.75 16.20 -17.52
CA ASP A 67 4.87 17.27 -16.54
C ASP A 67 4.39 16.81 -15.15
N LYS A 68 3.33 15.99 -15.08
CA LYS A 68 2.89 15.33 -13.83
C LYS A 68 3.99 14.44 -13.25
N PHE A 69 4.60 13.58 -14.08
CA PHE A 69 5.68 12.70 -13.66
C PHE A 69 6.89 13.48 -13.13
N LEU A 70 7.39 14.44 -13.89
CA LEU A 70 8.60 15.18 -13.53
C LEU A 70 8.42 16.00 -12.26
N LYS A 71 7.23 16.57 -12.07
CA LYS A 71 6.88 17.26 -10.82
C LYS A 71 6.94 16.30 -9.64
N LYS A 72 6.23 15.17 -9.71
CA LYS A 72 6.19 14.19 -8.61
C LYS A 72 7.57 13.58 -8.33
N LEU A 73 8.34 13.29 -9.38
CA LEU A 73 9.71 12.81 -9.25
C LEU A 73 10.60 13.83 -8.53
N SER A 74 10.48 15.11 -8.87
CA SER A 74 11.28 16.17 -8.22
C SER A 74 10.95 16.30 -6.74
N ASP A 75 9.67 16.12 -6.37
CA ASP A 75 9.18 16.21 -5.00
C ASP A 75 9.60 14.98 -4.15
N GLU A 76 9.61 13.76 -4.74
CA GLU A 76 9.84 12.51 -4.00
C GLU A 76 11.23 11.89 -4.16
N ASN A 77 11.88 12.04 -5.32
CA ASN A 77 13.14 11.37 -5.64
C ASN A 77 13.93 12.12 -6.73
N LEU A 78 14.44 13.31 -6.40
CA LEU A 78 15.19 14.15 -7.36
C LEU A 78 16.39 13.43 -8.01
N ALA A 79 17.07 12.56 -7.26
CA ALA A 79 18.18 11.75 -7.78
C ALA A 79 17.73 10.78 -8.89
N GLY A 80 16.45 10.42 -8.92
CA GLY A 80 15.83 9.59 -9.95
C GLY A 80 15.83 10.21 -11.35
N LEU A 81 16.09 11.51 -11.50
CA LEU A 81 16.30 12.15 -12.82
C LEU A 81 17.40 11.48 -13.63
N ALA A 82 18.43 10.92 -12.97
CA ALA A 82 19.49 10.18 -13.63
C ALA A 82 18.98 8.92 -14.38
N GLN A 83 17.83 8.36 -13.97
CA GLN A 83 17.23 7.20 -14.64
C GLN A 83 16.73 7.50 -16.05
N ALA A 84 16.55 8.78 -16.42
CA ALA A 84 16.15 9.17 -17.77
C ALA A 84 17.10 8.68 -18.87
N GLN A 85 18.35 8.34 -18.53
CA GLN A 85 19.33 7.79 -19.47
C GLN A 85 19.24 6.25 -19.61
N SER A 86 18.50 5.57 -18.73
CA SER A 86 18.37 4.12 -18.75
C SER A 86 17.39 3.66 -19.84
N PRO A 87 17.77 2.73 -20.74
CA PRO A 87 16.86 2.19 -21.76
C PRO A 87 15.60 1.56 -21.17
N ASP A 88 15.71 0.83 -20.06
CA ASP A 88 14.57 0.19 -19.39
C ASP A 88 13.60 1.24 -18.83
N PHE A 89 14.13 2.29 -18.23
CA PHE A 89 13.32 3.40 -17.73
C PHE A 89 12.63 4.16 -18.88
N GLN A 90 13.36 4.48 -19.95
CA GLN A 90 12.77 5.13 -21.13
C GLN A 90 11.66 4.28 -21.76
N TYR A 91 11.81 2.95 -21.77
CA TYR A 91 10.75 2.05 -22.22
C TYR A 91 9.50 2.10 -21.33
N GLY A 92 9.68 2.06 -20.00
CA GLY A 92 8.58 2.20 -19.04
C GLY A 92 7.86 3.54 -19.18
N LEU A 93 8.62 4.63 -19.23
CA LEU A 93 8.12 6.00 -19.46
C LEU A 93 7.33 6.12 -20.77
N PHE A 94 7.86 5.59 -21.87
CA PHE A 94 7.17 5.58 -23.15
C PHE A 94 5.82 4.84 -23.06
N SER A 95 5.80 3.70 -22.36
CA SER A 95 4.57 2.92 -22.17
C SER A 95 3.51 3.72 -21.41
N VAL A 96 3.90 4.44 -20.34
CA VAL A 96 3.02 5.35 -19.61
C VAL A 96 2.46 6.44 -20.52
N GLN A 97 3.32 7.13 -21.26
CA GLN A 97 2.90 8.20 -22.17
C GLN A 97 1.94 7.68 -23.25
N ARG A 98 2.27 6.52 -23.85
CA ARG A 98 1.45 5.88 -24.88
C ARG A 98 0.05 5.57 -24.35
N ASP A 99 -0.04 4.96 -23.18
CA ASP A 99 -1.30 4.45 -22.66
C ASP A 99 -2.19 5.58 -22.15
N TYR A 100 -1.62 6.60 -21.49
CA TYR A 100 -2.35 7.81 -21.12
C TYR A 100 -2.81 8.62 -22.33
N ALA A 101 -1.97 8.76 -23.37
CA ALA A 101 -2.34 9.46 -24.60
C ALA A 101 -3.57 8.85 -25.27
N ARG A 102 -3.73 7.52 -25.19
CA ARG A 102 -4.87 6.78 -25.75
C ARG A 102 -6.16 6.96 -24.96
N THR A 103 -6.09 6.93 -23.63
CA THR A 103 -7.29 6.85 -22.78
C THR A 103 -7.74 8.19 -22.21
N ALA A 104 -6.82 9.12 -21.93
CA ALA A 104 -7.06 10.32 -21.11
C ALA A 104 -7.62 10.03 -19.71
N ASP A 105 -7.47 8.80 -19.23
CA ASP A 105 -7.97 8.39 -17.93
C ASP A 105 -7.06 8.95 -16.84
N ALA A 106 -7.56 9.96 -16.11
CA ALA A 106 -6.82 10.63 -15.05
C ALA A 106 -6.44 9.69 -13.91
N ASN A 107 -7.31 8.73 -13.54
CA ASN A 107 -7.03 7.78 -12.47
C ASN A 107 -5.90 6.83 -12.84
N LEU A 108 -5.94 6.31 -14.07
CA LEU A 108 -4.86 5.51 -14.62
C LEU A 108 -3.57 6.32 -14.73
N GLY A 109 -3.64 7.56 -15.22
CA GLY A 109 -2.48 8.45 -15.33
C GLY A 109 -1.78 8.65 -13.99
N ASP A 110 -2.54 8.97 -12.95
CA ASP A 110 -1.98 9.17 -11.60
C ASP A 110 -1.36 7.87 -11.06
N LEU A 111 -2.01 6.71 -11.25
CA LEU A 111 -1.45 5.42 -10.85
C LEU A 111 -0.14 5.10 -11.59
N LEU A 112 -0.09 5.33 -12.90
CA LEU A 112 1.10 5.07 -13.71
C LEU A 112 2.27 6.00 -13.33
N VAL A 113 1.97 7.26 -13.01
CA VAL A 113 2.98 8.21 -12.51
C VAL A 113 3.56 7.72 -11.19
N ASP A 114 2.73 7.24 -10.26
CA ASP A 114 3.17 6.74 -8.96
C ASP A 114 4.07 5.51 -9.12
N LEU A 115 3.66 4.55 -9.96
CA LEU A 115 4.45 3.37 -10.30
C LEU A 115 5.78 3.76 -10.94
N LEU A 116 5.79 4.74 -11.85
CA LEU A 116 7.00 5.17 -12.55
C LEU A 116 7.97 5.90 -11.59
N VAL A 117 7.47 6.72 -10.68
CA VAL A 117 8.28 7.36 -9.63
C VAL A 117 8.87 6.31 -8.70
N ASP A 118 8.07 5.35 -8.23
CA ASP A 118 8.58 4.26 -7.38
C ASP A 118 9.60 3.40 -8.14
N ARG A 119 9.40 3.15 -9.43
CA ARG A 119 10.38 2.46 -10.28
C ARG A 119 11.73 3.16 -10.31
N THR A 120 11.80 4.49 -10.25
CA THR A 120 13.09 5.22 -10.19
C THR A 120 13.88 4.98 -8.90
N LYS A 121 13.23 4.51 -7.83
CA LYS A 121 13.85 4.23 -6.53
C LYS A 121 14.56 2.86 -6.51
N HIS A 122 14.32 2.02 -7.52
CA HIS A 122 14.88 0.67 -7.65
C HIS A 122 15.72 0.53 -8.94
N PRO A 123 16.91 1.15 -9.03
CA PRO A 123 17.72 1.15 -10.25
C PRO A 123 18.26 -0.23 -10.62
N ASP A 124 18.49 -1.08 -9.61
CA ASP A 124 19.00 -2.42 -9.78
C ASP A 124 17.89 -3.39 -10.21
N ARG A 125 18.29 -4.44 -10.91
CA ARG A 125 17.37 -5.51 -11.32
C ARG A 125 17.10 -6.44 -10.14
N ASP A 126 16.08 -6.11 -9.36
CA ASP A 126 15.55 -6.93 -8.27
C ASP A 126 14.07 -7.32 -8.49
N MET A 127 13.49 -8.06 -7.55
CA MET A 127 12.09 -8.48 -7.65
C MET A 127 11.12 -7.30 -7.62
N VAL A 128 11.40 -6.25 -6.84
CA VAL A 128 10.56 -5.05 -6.76
C VAL A 128 10.54 -4.34 -8.10
N GLN A 129 11.70 -4.17 -8.73
CA GLN A 129 11.87 -3.57 -10.05
C GLN A 129 11.10 -4.34 -11.12
N ILE A 130 11.19 -5.67 -11.13
CA ILE A 130 10.46 -6.53 -12.07
C ILE A 130 8.94 -6.35 -11.88
N VAL A 131 8.47 -6.38 -10.64
CA VAL A 131 7.04 -6.21 -10.32
C VAL A 131 6.55 -4.84 -10.76
N LEU A 132 7.30 -3.76 -10.50
CA LEU A 132 6.92 -2.40 -10.91
C LEU A 132 6.83 -2.26 -12.44
N ASN A 133 7.78 -2.84 -13.19
CA ASN A 133 7.73 -2.86 -14.65
C ASN A 133 6.50 -3.62 -15.18
N GLU A 134 6.17 -4.77 -14.58
CA GLU A 134 4.96 -5.52 -14.93
C GLU A 134 3.69 -4.74 -14.56
N CYS A 135 3.67 -4.05 -13.43
CA CYS A 135 2.55 -3.19 -13.03
C CYS A 135 2.29 -2.09 -14.06
N LEU A 136 3.33 -1.43 -14.59
CA LEU A 136 3.20 -0.42 -15.67
C LEU A 136 2.56 -1.00 -16.94
N THR A 137 2.79 -2.28 -17.22
CA THR A 137 2.24 -2.98 -18.39
C THR A 137 0.82 -3.48 -18.17
N VAL A 138 0.48 -3.85 -16.93
CA VAL A 138 -0.82 -4.45 -16.60
C VAL A 138 -1.85 -3.40 -16.20
N ALA A 139 -1.48 -2.33 -15.49
CA ALA A 139 -2.40 -1.28 -15.04
C ALA A 139 -3.32 -0.73 -16.15
N PRO A 140 -2.85 -0.46 -17.38
CA PRO A 140 -3.69 0.08 -18.46
C PRO A 140 -4.79 -0.89 -18.95
N LYS A 141 -4.71 -2.17 -18.57
CA LYS A 141 -5.71 -3.19 -18.92
C LYS A 141 -6.86 -3.21 -17.92
N LEU A 142 -6.70 -2.62 -16.73
CA LEU A 142 -7.64 -2.76 -15.63
C LEU A 142 -8.58 -1.57 -15.52
N THR A 143 -9.78 -1.83 -14.99
CA THR A 143 -10.73 -0.79 -14.59
C THR A 143 -10.47 -0.34 -13.15
N ASP A 144 -10.98 0.84 -12.79
CA ASP A 144 -10.96 1.32 -11.40
C ASP A 144 -11.65 0.34 -10.42
N GLU A 145 -12.70 -0.36 -10.88
CA GLU A 145 -13.36 -1.38 -10.07
C GLU A 145 -12.43 -2.56 -9.76
N GLN A 146 -11.69 -3.02 -10.76
CA GLN A 146 -10.70 -4.09 -10.60
C GLN A 146 -9.56 -3.68 -9.67
N LEU A 147 -9.04 -2.45 -9.81
CA LEU A 147 -8.04 -1.91 -8.91
C LEU A 147 -8.56 -1.77 -7.47
N SER A 148 -9.84 -1.44 -7.30
CA SER A 148 -10.52 -1.39 -5.99
C SER A 148 -10.64 -2.78 -5.36
N ALA A 149 -10.98 -3.79 -6.15
CA ALA A 149 -11.00 -5.18 -5.69
C ALA A 149 -9.61 -5.66 -5.24
N LEU A 150 -8.57 -5.37 -6.03
CA LEU A 150 -7.18 -5.69 -5.68
C LEU A 150 -6.77 -5.03 -4.35
N ALA A 151 -7.05 -3.73 -4.18
CA ALA A 151 -6.76 -2.99 -2.95
C ALA A 151 -7.44 -3.62 -1.72
N VAL A 152 -8.72 -3.95 -1.82
CA VAL A 152 -9.49 -4.55 -0.71
C VAL A 152 -8.98 -5.96 -0.38
N ILE A 153 -8.73 -6.81 -1.39
CA ILE A 153 -8.16 -8.15 -1.17
C ILE A 153 -6.78 -8.04 -0.50
N PHE A 154 -5.93 -7.15 -1.00
CA PHE A 154 -4.59 -6.93 -0.49
C PHE A 154 -4.62 -6.50 0.98
N PHE A 155 -5.46 -5.52 1.33
CA PHE A 155 -5.62 -5.07 2.72
C PHE A 155 -6.07 -6.20 3.65
N PHE A 156 -7.01 -7.03 3.23
CA PHE A 156 -7.58 -8.06 4.11
C PHE A 156 -6.73 -9.33 4.23
N LYS A 157 -6.05 -9.74 3.15
CA LYS A 157 -5.32 -11.01 3.10
C LYS A 157 -3.81 -10.89 3.29
N TYR A 158 -3.21 -9.72 3.04
CA TYR A 158 -1.75 -9.55 2.99
C TYR A 158 -1.21 -8.49 3.94
N CYS A 159 -2.01 -7.47 4.26
CA CYS A 159 -1.57 -6.43 5.19
C CYS A 159 -1.71 -6.90 6.64
N ASN A 160 -0.63 -6.73 7.42
CA ASN A 160 -0.69 -6.83 8.87
C ASN A 160 -0.63 -5.42 9.45
N SER A 161 -1.52 -5.11 10.37
CA SER A 161 -1.45 -3.90 11.18
C SER A 161 -1.30 -4.35 12.62
N SER A 162 -0.50 -3.64 13.41
CA SER A 162 -0.31 -3.90 14.83
C SER A 162 -0.92 -2.76 15.66
N GLY A 163 -1.12 -2.99 16.95
CA GLY A 163 -1.52 -1.94 17.88
C GLY A 163 -3.00 -1.55 17.84
N MET A 164 -3.87 -2.38 17.28
CA MET A 164 -5.31 -2.10 17.23
C MET A 164 -6.03 -2.80 18.38
N PHE A 165 -6.15 -2.09 19.49
CA PHE A 165 -6.73 -2.59 20.73
C PHE A 165 -8.09 -1.95 21.06
N SER A 166 -8.68 -1.21 20.12
CA SER A 166 -10.03 -0.67 20.23
C SER A 166 -10.75 -0.66 18.88
N PHE A 167 -12.08 -0.68 18.93
CA PHE A 167 -12.91 -0.55 17.72
C PHE A 167 -12.75 0.79 17.02
N GLU A 168 -12.42 1.86 17.74
CA GLU A 168 -12.18 3.18 17.12
C GLU A 168 -10.90 3.18 16.29
N GLN A 169 -9.80 2.62 16.83
CA GLN A 169 -8.55 2.45 16.07
C GLN A 169 -8.77 1.59 14.82
N LEU A 170 -9.55 0.51 14.95
CA LEU A 170 -9.93 -0.31 13.80
C LEU A 170 -10.72 0.51 12.77
N GLY A 171 -11.72 1.28 13.21
CA GLY A 171 -12.54 2.14 12.36
C GLY A 171 -11.69 3.12 11.55
N VAL A 172 -10.77 3.85 12.21
CA VAL A 172 -9.86 4.79 11.54
C VAL A 172 -9.00 4.10 10.49
N GLN A 173 -8.51 2.90 10.77
CA GLN A 173 -7.70 2.14 9.82
C GLN A 173 -8.51 1.71 8.59
N LEU A 174 -9.75 1.27 8.81
CA LEU A 174 -10.66 0.89 7.74
C LEU A 174 -11.08 2.13 6.92
N ASP A 175 -11.31 3.28 7.55
CA ASP A 175 -11.63 4.53 6.85
C ASP A 175 -10.49 4.95 5.93
N LYS A 176 -9.24 4.82 6.40
CA LYS A 176 -8.07 5.20 5.62
C LYS A 176 -7.83 4.26 4.44
N PHE A 177 -7.85 2.94 4.66
CA PHE A 177 -7.34 1.97 3.68
C PHE A 177 -8.40 1.14 2.96
N VAL A 178 -9.66 1.17 3.41
CA VAL A 178 -10.73 0.34 2.84
C VAL A 178 -11.88 1.19 2.29
N ALA A 179 -12.37 2.17 3.04
CA ALA A 179 -13.52 2.99 2.66
C ALA A 179 -13.44 3.59 1.23
N PRO A 180 -12.27 4.08 0.74
CA PRO A 180 -12.17 4.66 -0.60
C PRO A 180 -12.56 3.70 -1.73
N PHE A 181 -12.46 2.39 -1.50
CA PHE A 181 -12.63 1.36 -2.52
C PHE A 181 -14.00 0.66 -2.49
N VAL A 182 -14.74 0.78 -1.39
CA VAL A 182 -15.96 -0.01 -1.17
C VAL A 182 -17.06 0.34 -2.18
N HIS A 183 -17.13 1.59 -2.61
CA HIS A 183 -18.20 2.03 -3.51
C HIS A 183 -18.02 1.58 -4.96
N THR A 184 -16.77 1.33 -5.37
CA THR A 184 -16.34 0.96 -6.72
C THR A 184 -16.08 -0.54 -6.87
N LEU A 185 -16.40 -1.37 -5.87
CA LEU A 185 -16.20 -2.82 -5.99
C LEU A 185 -17.03 -3.42 -7.13
N PRO A 186 -16.44 -4.32 -7.95
CA PRO A 186 -17.13 -4.94 -9.07
C PRO A 186 -18.14 -5.96 -8.55
N SER A 187 -19.32 -6.01 -9.18
CA SER A 187 -20.42 -6.89 -8.78
C SER A 187 -20.44 -8.24 -9.53
N GLY A 188 -19.63 -8.41 -10.58
CA GLY A 188 -19.70 -9.56 -11.49
C GLY A 188 -18.40 -10.38 -11.58
N MET A 189 -18.55 -11.67 -11.87
CA MET A 189 -17.44 -12.62 -12.05
C MET A 189 -16.46 -12.23 -13.17
N ALA A 190 -16.95 -11.57 -14.22
CA ALA A 190 -16.13 -11.16 -15.37
C ALA A 190 -14.95 -10.26 -14.96
N ALA A 191 -15.14 -9.40 -13.94
CA ALA A 191 -14.07 -8.57 -13.42
C ALA A 191 -12.90 -9.40 -12.88
N TYR A 192 -13.19 -10.48 -12.16
CA TYR A 192 -12.18 -11.36 -11.55
C TYR A 192 -11.54 -12.32 -12.55
N GLN A 193 -12.32 -12.82 -13.52
CA GLN A 193 -11.77 -13.58 -14.65
C GLN A 193 -10.79 -12.74 -15.47
N HIS A 194 -11.12 -11.46 -15.68
CA HIS A 194 -10.22 -10.55 -16.36
C HIS A 194 -8.98 -10.21 -15.51
N LEU A 195 -9.11 -10.08 -14.18
CA LEU A 195 -7.95 -9.97 -13.28
C LEU A 195 -7.01 -11.18 -13.39
N GLU A 196 -7.57 -12.39 -13.48
CA GLU A 196 -6.78 -13.62 -13.68
C GLU A 196 -6.10 -13.64 -15.05
N PHE A 197 -6.83 -13.29 -16.12
CA PHE A 197 -6.28 -13.13 -17.46
C PHE A 197 -5.14 -12.10 -17.51
N ALA A 198 -5.29 -11.00 -16.78
CA ALA A 198 -4.29 -9.94 -16.68
C ALA A 198 -3.07 -10.31 -15.80
N GLY A 199 -3.09 -11.49 -15.17
CA GLY A 199 -2.00 -11.97 -14.31
C GLY A 199 -1.98 -11.35 -12.91
N CYS A 200 -3.07 -10.74 -12.46
CA CYS A 200 -3.16 -10.07 -11.15
C CYS A 200 -3.45 -11.03 -9.98
N GLY A 201 -3.86 -12.25 -10.27
CA GLY A 201 -4.26 -13.21 -9.25
C GLY A 201 -4.90 -14.44 -9.84
N THR A 202 -5.39 -15.30 -8.95
CA THR A 202 -6.02 -16.56 -9.29
C THR A 202 -7.22 -16.83 -8.40
N MET A 203 -8.22 -17.49 -8.97
CA MET A 203 -9.38 -17.97 -8.25
C MET A 203 -9.03 -19.24 -7.48
N GLN A 204 -9.30 -19.25 -6.17
CA GLN A 204 -9.12 -20.43 -5.33
C GLN A 204 -10.42 -21.21 -5.17
N ILE A 205 -10.28 -22.51 -4.91
CA ILE A 205 -11.40 -23.40 -4.57
C ILE A 205 -11.94 -23.05 -3.18
N THR A 206 -11.05 -22.68 -2.26
CA THR A 206 -11.40 -22.29 -0.90
C THR A 206 -11.74 -20.80 -0.83
N SER A 207 -12.80 -20.48 -0.09
CA SER A 207 -13.16 -19.11 0.25
C SER A 207 -12.78 -18.81 1.69
N SER A 208 -12.56 -17.53 1.98
CA SER A 208 -12.38 -17.01 3.34
C SER A 208 -13.49 -16.02 3.62
N SER A 209 -14.25 -16.24 4.70
CA SER A 209 -15.25 -15.27 5.14
C SER A 209 -14.56 -14.02 5.68
N LEU A 210 -15.19 -12.85 5.53
CA LEU A 210 -14.62 -11.61 6.03
C LEU A 210 -14.66 -11.60 7.57
N GLU A 211 -15.66 -12.25 8.16
CA GLU A 211 -15.82 -12.48 9.59
C GLU A 211 -14.65 -13.27 10.19
N ASP A 212 -14.21 -14.34 9.50
CA ASP A 212 -13.04 -15.12 9.93
C ASP A 212 -11.74 -14.34 9.78
N ILE A 213 -11.62 -13.48 8.77
CA ILE A 213 -10.47 -12.59 8.61
C ILE A 213 -10.42 -11.58 9.76
N PHE A 214 -11.53 -10.94 10.09
CA PHE A 214 -11.61 -10.03 11.23
C PHE A 214 -11.28 -10.73 12.55
N TRP A 215 -11.86 -11.91 12.76
CA TRP A 215 -11.56 -12.74 13.92
C TRP A 215 -10.06 -13.04 14.01
N THR A 216 -9.44 -13.49 12.93
CA THR A 216 -8.04 -13.93 12.95
C THR A 216 -7.08 -12.76 13.16
N ARG A 217 -7.35 -11.61 12.53
CA ARG A 217 -6.43 -10.46 12.57
C ARG A 217 -6.59 -9.59 13.82
N PHE A 218 -7.80 -9.56 14.39
CA PHE A 218 -8.20 -8.67 15.49
C PHE A 218 -8.94 -9.43 16.60
N GLN A 219 -8.59 -10.70 16.82
CA GLN A 219 -9.19 -11.63 17.79
C GLN A 219 -9.56 -10.97 19.13
N GLY A 220 -8.66 -10.17 19.71
CA GLY A 220 -8.90 -9.52 21.02
C GLY A 220 -10.03 -8.49 21.04
N LEU A 221 -10.45 -7.96 19.88
CA LEU A 221 -11.62 -7.09 19.77
C LEU A 221 -12.93 -7.87 19.72
N PHE A 222 -12.90 -9.09 19.17
CA PHE A 222 -14.09 -9.90 18.90
C PHE A 222 -14.27 -11.06 19.88
N ASP A 223 -13.61 -11.01 21.04
CA ASP A 223 -13.73 -11.97 22.14
C ASP A 223 -14.55 -11.37 23.30
N LYS A 224 -15.57 -12.09 23.77
CA LYS A 224 -16.42 -11.67 24.90
C LYS A 224 -15.71 -11.81 26.26
N GLY A 225 -14.44 -12.24 26.27
CA GLY A 225 -13.66 -12.43 27.48
C GLY A 225 -14.17 -13.60 28.32
N VAL A 226 -13.53 -13.84 29.46
CA VAL A 226 -13.81 -14.94 30.38
C VAL A 226 -14.15 -14.42 31.76
N ASP A 227 -14.66 -15.29 32.63
CA ASP A 227 -14.88 -14.93 34.03
C ASP A 227 -13.57 -14.63 34.75
N LEU A 228 -13.60 -13.70 35.71
CA LEU A 228 -12.41 -13.29 36.46
C LEU A 228 -11.70 -14.48 37.11
N SER A 229 -12.46 -15.49 37.56
CA SER A 229 -11.93 -16.72 38.16
C SER A 229 -11.06 -17.56 37.21
N GLU A 230 -11.23 -17.43 35.89
CA GLU A 230 -10.43 -18.17 34.91
C GLU A 230 -9.03 -17.58 34.73
N LEU A 231 -8.87 -16.28 34.98
CA LEU A 231 -7.61 -15.55 34.93
C LEU A 231 -7.26 -14.94 36.30
N SER A 232 -7.55 -15.67 37.38
CA SER A 232 -7.14 -15.32 38.74
C SER A 232 -6.88 -16.57 39.57
N GLY A 233 -6.19 -16.40 40.71
CA GLY A 233 -5.92 -17.48 41.67
C GLY A 233 -4.45 -17.53 42.10
N ALA A 234 -4.15 -18.27 43.17
CA ALA A 234 -2.81 -18.34 43.76
C ALA A 234 -1.73 -18.89 42.80
N THR A 235 -2.14 -19.65 41.80
CA THR A 235 -1.26 -20.22 40.75
C THR A 235 -1.20 -19.38 39.48
N PHE A 236 -2.04 -18.36 39.35
CA PHE A 236 -2.03 -17.44 38.21
C PHE A 236 -1.29 -16.18 38.65
N PHE A 237 -0.01 -16.05 38.27
CA PHE A 237 0.82 -14.93 38.67
C PHE A 237 1.12 -14.05 37.47
N PHE A 238 0.69 -12.79 37.55
CA PHE A 238 0.95 -11.80 36.52
C PHE A 238 1.45 -10.50 37.15
N ASN A 239 2.45 -9.86 36.53
CA ASN A 239 2.88 -8.54 36.96
C ASN A 239 1.92 -7.49 36.36
N PRO A 240 1.20 -6.69 37.17
CA PRO A 240 0.29 -5.67 36.66
C PRO A 240 0.92 -4.69 35.65
N SER A 241 2.25 -4.52 35.66
CA SER A 241 2.96 -3.68 34.71
C SER A 241 2.98 -4.22 33.28
N GLN A 242 2.73 -5.51 33.07
CA GLN A 242 2.80 -6.19 31.77
C GLN A 242 1.49 -6.06 30.95
N GLN A 243 0.38 -5.60 31.56
CA GLN A 243 -0.93 -5.33 30.94
C GLN A 243 -1.49 -6.40 29.95
N LEU A 244 -1.25 -7.70 30.18
CA LEU A 244 -1.69 -8.81 29.31
C LEU A 244 -3.17 -9.16 29.47
N THR A 245 -3.79 -8.68 30.54
CA THR A 245 -5.23 -8.83 30.77
C THR A 245 -5.83 -7.47 31.11
N GLY A 246 -7.12 -7.34 30.86
CA GLY A 246 -7.87 -6.14 31.19
C GLY A 246 -9.37 -6.40 31.13
N ARG A 247 -10.16 -5.39 31.50
CA ARG A 247 -11.63 -5.47 31.36
C ARG A 247 -11.98 -5.74 29.90
N CYS A 248 -12.98 -6.60 29.69
CA CYS A 248 -13.42 -6.89 28.33
C CYS A 248 -14.09 -5.68 27.69
N LEU A 249 -13.80 -5.45 26.42
CA LEU A 249 -14.32 -4.33 25.63
C LEU A 249 -15.81 -4.51 25.29
N LEU A 250 -16.26 -5.75 25.18
CA LEU A 250 -17.63 -6.12 24.84
C LEU A 250 -18.51 -6.33 26.07
N ASP A 251 -17.93 -6.78 27.19
CA ASP A 251 -18.62 -7.01 28.46
C ASP A 251 -17.76 -6.54 29.64
N PRO A 252 -18.05 -5.36 30.23
CA PRO A 252 -17.26 -4.83 31.35
C PRO A 252 -17.21 -5.71 32.60
N THR A 253 -18.08 -6.73 32.71
CA THR A 253 -18.09 -7.68 33.84
C THR A 253 -17.06 -8.81 33.68
N LYS A 254 -16.53 -9.01 32.46
CA LYS A 254 -15.56 -10.05 32.11
C LYS A 254 -14.14 -9.51 32.02
N ILE A 255 -13.17 -10.41 32.06
CA ILE A 255 -11.75 -10.12 31.81
C ILE A 255 -11.35 -10.69 30.44
N GLN A 256 -10.54 -9.97 29.67
CA GLN A 256 -10.03 -10.43 28.38
C GLN A 256 -8.50 -10.36 28.36
N VAL A 257 -7.90 -11.20 27.50
CA VAL A 257 -6.49 -11.11 27.16
C VAL A 257 -6.28 -9.93 26.20
N ARG A 258 -5.28 -9.09 26.48
CA ARG A 258 -4.95 -7.88 25.72
C ARG A 258 -3.88 -8.17 24.67
N ALA A 259 -4.29 -8.93 23.67
CA ALA A 259 -3.52 -9.15 22.44
C ALA A 259 -4.45 -8.97 21.24
N GLN A 260 -3.92 -8.44 20.14
CA GLN A 260 -4.68 -8.24 18.91
C GLN A 260 -5.00 -9.57 18.26
N ASN A 261 -4.03 -10.49 18.21
CA ASN A 261 -4.18 -11.84 17.66
C ASN A 261 -3.22 -12.83 18.32
N ILE A 262 -3.32 -14.11 17.95
CA ILE A 262 -2.52 -15.18 18.57
C ILE A 262 -1.02 -14.97 18.37
N THR A 263 -0.59 -14.46 17.21
CA THR A 263 0.82 -14.21 16.93
C THR A 263 1.39 -13.11 17.83
N GLU A 264 0.63 -12.05 18.11
CA GLU A 264 1.05 -11.02 19.07
C GLU A 264 1.07 -11.58 20.50
N LEU A 265 0.10 -12.42 20.87
CA LEU A 265 0.07 -13.05 22.19
C LEU A 265 1.34 -13.90 22.44
N GLU A 266 1.79 -14.67 21.43
CA GLU A 266 3.04 -15.44 21.51
C GLU A 266 4.27 -14.55 21.69
N LYS A 267 4.32 -13.40 21.01
CA LYS A 267 5.42 -12.42 21.19
C LYS A 267 5.44 -11.89 22.62
N LEU A 268 4.28 -11.51 23.14
CA LEU A 268 4.13 -11.01 24.51
C LEU A 268 4.56 -12.04 25.56
N PHE A 269 4.32 -13.33 25.33
CA PHE A 269 4.81 -14.39 26.21
C PHE A 269 6.33 -14.41 26.32
N LEU A 270 7.02 -14.25 25.19
CA LEU A 270 8.49 -14.20 25.13
C LEU A 270 9.03 -12.92 25.79
N GLU A 271 8.45 -11.78 25.43
CA GLU A 271 8.86 -10.45 25.92
C GLU A 271 8.75 -10.34 27.45
N HIS A 272 7.66 -10.87 28.00
CA HIS A 272 7.37 -10.81 29.43
C HIS A 272 7.82 -12.05 30.22
N ARG A 273 8.42 -13.03 29.55
CA ARG A 273 8.90 -14.30 30.14
C ARG A 273 7.82 -15.01 30.96
N ILE A 274 6.64 -15.12 30.37
CA ILE A 274 5.46 -15.73 31.01
C ILE A 274 5.69 -17.24 31.21
N SER A 275 5.30 -17.77 32.37
CA SER A 275 5.45 -19.18 32.72
C SER A 275 4.65 -20.09 31.79
N SER A 276 5.11 -21.32 31.54
CA SER A 276 4.40 -22.26 30.65
C SER A 276 2.94 -22.52 31.08
N ASP A 277 2.69 -22.57 32.39
CA ASP A 277 1.34 -22.76 32.94
C ASP A 277 0.44 -21.55 32.67
N ASP A 278 0.95 -20.32 32.85
CA ASP A 278 0.20 -19.10 32.57
C ASP A 278 -0.01 -18.90 31.07
N GLN A 279 0.96 -19.26 30.22
CA GLN A 279 0.79 -19.24 28.77
C GLN A 279 -0.34 -20.16 28.33
N LEU A 280 -0.42 -21.38 28.88
CA LEU A 280 -1.49 -22.32 28.57
C LEU A 280 -2.86 -21.74 28.97
N ARG A 281 -2.98 -21.16 30.17
CA ARG A 281 -4.22 -20.53 30.63
C ARG A 281 -4.62 -19.34 29.76
N LEU A 282 -3.68 -18.47 29.41
CA LEU A 282 -3.94 -17.31 28.55
C LEU A 282 -4.35 -17.74 27.14
N ARG A 283 -3.74 -18.77 26.55
CA ARG A 283 -4.17 -19.34 25.26
C ARG A 283 -5.58 -19.93 25.33
N GLN A 284 -5.91 -20.64 26.41
CA GLN A 284 -7.24 -21.23 26.60
C GLN A 284 -8.32 -20.17 26.78
N ALA A 285 -8.00 -19.06 27.46
CA ALA A 285 -8.92 -17.94 27.62
C ALA A 285 -9.06 -17.13 26.32
N PHE A 286 -7.95 -16.92 25.59
CA PHE A 286 -7.94 -16.07 24.41
C PHE A 286 -8.69 -16.71 23.24
N GLY A 287 -9.82 -16.11 22.93
CA GLY A 287 -10.74 -16.54 21.90
C GLY A 287 -11.72 -17.64 22.32
N LYS A 288 -11.78 -17.98 23.61
CA LYS A 288 -12.74 -18.95 24.15
C LYS A 288 -14.18 -18.57 23.82
N ASN A 289 -14.51 -17.29 23.97
CA ASN A 289 -15.86 -16.75 23.82
C ASN A 289 -15.94 -15.84 22.59
N ARG A 290 -15.58 -16.39 21.43
CA ARG A 290 -15.66 -15.76 20.10
C ARG A 290 -17.07 -15.20 19.81
N LEU A 291 -17.15 -13.96 19.31
CA LEU A 291 -18.35 -13.46 18.63
C LEU A 291 -18.70 -14.35 17.43
N THR A 292 -19.96 -14.75 17.31
CA THR A 292 -20.47 -15.47 16.12
C THR A 292 -20.30 -14.62 14.86
N SER A 293 -20.27 -15.24 13.68
CA SER A 293 -20.12 -14.49 12.41
C SER A 293 -21.16 -13.36 12.25
N PRO A 294 -22.47 -13.56 12.55
CA PRO A 294 -23.44 -12.46 12.53
C PRO A 294 -23.12 -11.33 13.51
N GLU A 295 -22.63 -11.65 14.71
CA GLU A 295 -22.23 -10.65 15.71
C GLU A 295 -20.98 -9.87 15.27
N ILE A 296 -19.98 -10.54 14.66
CA ILE A 296 -18.78 -9.89 14.09
C ILE A 296 -19.20 -8.91 13.00
N LYS A 297 -20.02 -9.36 12.03
CA LYS A 297 -20.54 -8.50 10.98
C LYS A 297 -21.29 -7.30 11.58
N ALA A 298 -22.24 -7.55 12.48
CA ALA A 298 -23.00 -6.49 13.12
C ALA A 298 -22.10 -5.47 13.82
N LYS A 299 -21.05 -5.93 14.52
CA LYS A 299 -20.11 -5.05 15.20
C LYS A 299 -19.27 -4.22 14.23
N CYS A 300 -18.79 -4.80 13.14
CA CYS A 300 -18.07 -4.05 12.11
C CYS A 300 -18.97 -2.99 11.44
N VAL A 301 -20.25 -3.28 11.21
CA VAL A 301 -21.23 -2.34 10.64
C VAL A 301 -21.59 -1.24 11.63
N GLU A 302 -21.70 -1.54 12.92
CA GLU A 302 -21.85 -0.55 13.99
C GLU A 302 -20.67 0.43 14.01
N VAL A 303 -19.45 -0.09 13.86
CA VAL A 303 -18.22 0.72 13.84
C VAL A 303 -18.17 1.61 12.60
N ARG A 304 -18.46 1.06 11.41
CA ARG A 304 -18.56 1.81 10.15
C ARG A 304 -19.65 1.23 9.25
N SER A 305 -20.65 2.05 8.91
CA SER A 305 -21.85 1.60 8.18
C SER A 305 -21.57 1.09 6.76
N TYR A 306 -20.56 1.61 6.07
CA TYR A 306 -20.19 1.15 4.72
C TYR A 306 -19.74 -0.32 4.69
N MET A 307 -19.38 -0.89 5.86
CA MET A 307 -19.01 -2.30 5.97
C MET A 307 -20.13 -3.23 5.53
N GLU A 308 -21.40 -2.83 5.65
CA GLU A 308 -22.53 -3.65 5.17
C GLU A 308 -22.40 -3.96 3.68
N LYS A 309 -22.05 -2.95 2.88
CA LYS A 309 -21.79 -3.11 1.44
C LYS A 309 -20.58 -4.01 1.20
N LEU A 310 -19.52 -3.84 1.97
CA LEU A 310 -18.32 -4.66 1.84
C LEU A 310 -18.56 -6.13 2.18
N PHE A 311 -19.25 -6.44 3.29
CA PHE A 311 -19.61 -7.83 3.64
C PHE A 311 -20.44 -8.48 2.54
N SER A 312 -21.43 -7.75 2.00
CA SER A 312 -22.25 -8.23 0.89
C SER A 312 -21.42 -8.47 -0.38
N ALA A 313 -20.56 -7.53 -0.76
CA ALA A 313 -19.68 -7.70 -1.91
C ALA A 313 -18.72 -8.88 -1.71
N TRP A 314 -18.15 -9.02 -0.51
CA TRP A 314 -17.22 -10.09 -0.17
C TRP A 314 -17.86 -11.47 -0.24
N SER A 315 -19.09 -11.62 0.25
CA SER A 315 -19.80 -12.90 0.22
C SER A 315 -20.31 -13.27 -1.17
N ASN A 316 -20.72 -12.29 -1.97
CA ASN A 316 -21.44 -12.51 -3.23
C ASN A 316 -20.56 -12.45 -4.49
N THR A 317 -19.27 -12.15 -4.33
CA THR A 317 -18.31 -12.04 -5.44
C THR A 317 -17.05 -12.83 -5.13
N SER A 318 -16.11 -12.86 -6.07
CA SER A 318 -14.86 -13.60 -5.90
C SER A 318 -13.86 -12.98 -4.92
N LEU A 319 -14.15 -11.86 -4.25
CA LEU A 319 -13.25 -11.31 -3.22
C LEU A 319 -12.88 -12.37 -2.17
N ASN A 320 -13.86 -13.20 -1.79
CA ASN A 320 -13.68 -14.22 -0.76
C ASN A 320 -12.68 -15.32 -1.15
N ASN A 321 -12.47 -15.61 -2.44
CA ASN A 321 -11.63 -16.71 -2.91
C ASN A 321 -10.58 -16.29 -3.93
N PHE A 322 -10.38 -14.99 -4.17
CA PHE A 322 -9.30 -14.51 -5.04
C PHE A 322 -7.99 -14.32 -4.26
N THR A 323 -6.88 -14.82 -4.80
CA THR A 323 -5.52 -14.61 -4.28
C THR A 323 -4.70 -13.82 -5.28
N LEU A 324 -3.88 -12.89 -4.78
CA LEU A 324 -3.08 -11.99 -5.60
C LEU A 324 -1.73 -12.61 -6.00
N THR A 325 -1.29 -12.33 -7.22
CA THR A 325 0.11 -12.48 -7.63
C THR A 325 0.95 -11.31 -7.11
N SER A 326 2.28 -11.36 -7.30
CA SER A 326 3.16 -10.22 -7.00
C SER A 326 2.77 -8.95 -7.77
N VAL A 327 2.31 -9.08 -9.03
CA VAL A 327 1.79 -7.97 -9.83
C VAL A 327 0.47 -7.44 -9.24
N GLY A 328 -0.44 -8.33 -8.85
CA GLY A 328 -1.68 -7.92 -8.17
C GLY A 328 -1.44 -7.17 -6.86
N ILE A 329 -0.44 -7.61 -6.09
CA ILE A 329 0.03 -6.94 -4.88
C ILE A 329 0.62 -5.56 -5.21
N GLY A 330 1.49 -5.45 -6.21
CA GLY A 330 2.08 -4.18 -6.62
C GLY A 330 1.04 -3.15 -7.08
N LEU A 331 0.05 -3.59 -7.87
CA LEU A 331 -1.05 -2.73 -8.30
C LEU A 331 -1.98 -2.32 -7.15
N ALA A 332 -2.30 -3.24 -6.25
CA ALA A 332 -3.08 -2.94 -5.06
C ALA A 332 -2.37 -1.92 -4.15
N HIS A 333 -1.08 -2.14 -3.91
CA HIS A 333 -0.21 -1.26 -3.14
C HIS A 333 -0.17 0.15 -3.72
N ALA A 334 0.13 0.28 -5.02
CA ALA A 334 0.20 1.56 -5.70
C ALA A 334 -1.16 2.29 -5.66
N ASN A 335 -2.27 1.57 -5.85
CA ASN A 335 -3.60 2.16 -5.79
C ASN A 335 -3.99 2.63 -4.36
N ILE A 336 -3.59 1.91 -3.32
CA ILE A 336 -3.76 2.36 -1.93
C ILE A 336 -2.91 3.60 -1.65
N LYS A 337 -1.63 3.55 -2.02
CA LYS A 337 -0.69 4.66 -1.79
C LYS A 337 -1.17 5.93 -2.48
N ARG A 338 -1.62 5.84 -3.74
CA ARG A 338 -2.19 6.95 -4.51
C ARG A 338 -3.30 7.70 -3.78
N LEU A 339 -4.24 6.96 -3.16
CA LEU A 339 -5.39 7.57 -2.49
C LEU A 339 -5.13 7.97 -1.04
N THR A 340 -4.12 7.38 -0.39
CA THR A 340 -3.83 7.60 1.04
C THR A 340 -2.58 8.45 1.29
N GLY A 341 -1.83 8.76 0.24
CA GLY A 341 -0.58 9.55 0.25
C GLY A 341 0.66 8.71 0.61
N GLU A 342 0.58 7.94 1.70
CA GLU A 342 1.68 7.13 2.19
C GLU A 342 1.24 5.70 2.53
N PHE A 343 2.13 4.75 2.23
CA PHE A 343 1.95 3.35 2.56
C PHE A 343 3.30 2.68 2.85
N ALA A 344 3.28 1.47 3.44
CA ALA A 344 4.52 0.76 3.75
C ALA A 344 5.28 0.34 2.49
N ASP A 345 6.57 0.01 2.64
CA ASP A 345 7.44 -0.37 1.52
C ASP A 345 6.92 -1.62 0.79
N LEU A 346 6.86 -1.58 -0.55
CA LEU A 346 6.36 -2.69 -1.37
C LEU A 346 7.17 -3.98 -1.17
N SER A 347 8.47 -3.86 -0.88
CA SER A 347 9.39 -4.98 -0.67
C SER A 347 8.96 -5.94 0.45
N ILE A 348 8.10 -5.50 1.38
CA ILE A 348 7.52 -6.34 2.44
C ILE A 348 6.73 -7.53 1.87
N TRP A 349 6.18 -7.39 0.66
CA TRP A 349 5.28 -8.38 0.06
C TRP A 349 5.81 -9.07 -1.21
N VAL A 350 6.86 -8.54 -1.82
CA VAL A 350 7.31 -9.00 -3.16
C VAL A 350 8.76 -9.52 -3.20
N ASN A 351 9.48 -9.48 -2.08
CA ASN A 351 10.85 -10.00 -1.97
C ASN A 351 10.94 -11.51 -1.77
#